data_AF-A0A919A4N7-F1
#
_entry.id   AF-A0A919A4N7-F1
#
_cell.length_a   1.000
_cell.length_b   1.000
_cell.length_c   1.000
_cell.angle_alpha   90.00
_cell.angle_beta   90.00
_cell.angle_gamma   90.00
#
_symmetry.space_group_name_H-M   'P 1'
#
loop_
_entity.id
_entity.type
_entity.pdbx_description
1 polymer ?
#
loop_
_entity_poly.entity_id
_entity_poly.type
_entity_poly.pdbx_seq_one_letter_code
_entity_poly.pdbx_strand_id
1 'polypeptide(L)'
;MWDGDRPFDNRAASSAYDEFYERYLESDDVAVPPAPRIVAYVEALVTRYPDDVDRSVVWASPPVIDEASGLIVHLLMSYSKAEEVSEYAAALSREHGLVCLERKVPAIRRPAR
;
A
#
# COMPACT_ATOMS: atom_id res chain seq x y z
N MET A 1 1.57 -3.41 0.01
CA MET A 1 2.23 -4.14 -1.09
C MET A 1 3.68 -4.34 -0.73
N TRP A 2 4.33 -5.34 -1.29
CA TRP A 2 5.76 -5.51 -1.08
C TRP A 2 6.47 -6.12 -2.30
N ASP A 3 7.78 -5.96 -2.34
CA ASP A 3 8.70 -6.58 -3.29
C ASP A 3 9.19 -7.92 -2.75
N GLY A 4 8.92 -9.00 -3.48
CA GLY A 4 9.28 -10.36 -3.07
C GLY A 4 8.40 -11.43 -3.70
N ASP A 5 8.62 -12.68 -3.30
CA ASP A 5 7.89 -13.82 -3.83
C ASP A 5 6.42 -13.81 -3.39
N ARG A 6 5.55 -14.20 -4.32
CA ARG A 6 4.11 -14.34 -4.05
C ARG A 6 3.89 -15.51 -3.08
N PRO A 7 3.26 -15.27 -1.91
CA PRO A 7 2.94 -16.33 -0.95
C PRO A 7 1.97 -17.36 -1.53
N PHE A 8 2.06 -18.59 -1.02
CA PHE A 8 1.26 -19.72 -1.50
C PHE A 8 -0.25 -19.54 -1.25
N ASP A 9 -0.61 -18.94 -0.10
CA ASP A 9 -1.99 -18.68 0.27
C ASP A 9 -2.15 -17.33 0.98
N ASN A 10 -3.41 -16.93 1.22
CA ASN A 10 -3.72 -15.66 1.89
C ASN A 10 -3.23 -15.61 3.34
N ARG A 11 -3.11 -16.75 4.03
CA ARG A 11 -2.65 -16.79 5.41
C ARG A 11 -1.15 -16.47 5.47
N ALA A 12 -0.38 -17.11 4.60
CA ALA A 12 1.04 -16.82 4.41
C ALA A 12 1.26 -15.38 3.95
N ALA A 13 0.38 -14.85 3.09
CA ALA A 13 0.44 -13.45 2.68
C ALA A 13 0.19 -12.46 3.82
N SER A 14 -0.81 -12.73 4.67
CA SER A 14 -1.04 -11.90 5.86
C SER A 14 0.15 -11.96 6.82
N SER A 15 0.68 -13.16 7.11
CA SER A 15 1.82 -13.29 8.02
C SER A 15 3.09 -12.62 7.50
N ALA A 16 3.40 -12.76 6.20
CA ALA A 16 4.54 -12.09 5.59
C ALA A 16 4.37 -10.56 5.61
N TYR A 17 3.16 -10.08 5.33
CA TYR A 17 2.84 -8.65 5.39
C TYR A 17 3.03 -8.09 6.80
N ASP A 18 2.49 -8.77 7.81
CA ASP A 18 2.58 -8.32 9.21
C ASP A 18 4.06 -8.29 9.66
N GLU A 19 4.89 -9.29 9.30
CA GLU A 19 6.34 -9.27 9.57
C GLU A 19 7.05 -8.07 8.92
N PHE A 20 6.75 -7.77 7.65
CA PHE A 20 7.33 -6.61 6.98
C PHE A 20 6.86 -5.29 7.57
N TYR A 21 5.59 -5.21 7.97
CA TYR A 21 5.03 -4.03 8.59
C TYR A 21 5.71 -3.73 9.93
N GLU A 22 5.81 -4.74 10.80
CA GLU A 22 6.52 -4.64 12.08
C GLU A 22 7.99 -4.25 11.88
N ARG A 23 8.68 -4.89 10.92
CA ARG A 23 10.11 -4.67 10.69
C ARG A 23 10.43 -3.29 10.09
N TYR A 24 9.64 -2.83 9.14
CA TYR A 24 10.02 -1.68 8.30
C TYR A 24 9.20 -0.42 8.58
N LEU A 25 7.96 -0.54 9.07
CA LEU A 25 7.03 0.59 9.25
C LEU A 25 6.73 0.89 10.73
N GLU A 26 6.70 -0.11 11.61
CA GLU A 26 6.50 0.11 13.07
C GLU A 26 7.80 0.14 13.89
N SER A 27 8.92 -0.35 13.36
CA SER A 27 10.17 -0.35 14.11
C SER A 27 10.67 1.07 14.37
N ASP A 28 11.08 1.35 15.61
CA ASP A 28 11.77 2.59 16.03
C ASP A 28 13.23 2.66 15.51
N ASP A 29 13.69 1.65 14.77
CA ASP A 29 15.00 1.62 14.13
C ASP A 29 15.11 2.67 12.99
N VAL A 30 16.33 2.85 12.46
CA VAL A 30 16.58 3.74 11.32
C VAL A 30 15.74 3.28 10.11
N ALA A 31 14.90 4.18 9.61
CA ALA A 31 14.07 3.96 8.43
C ALA A 31 14.92 3.43 7.26
N VAL A 32 14.52 2.28 6.72
CA VAL A 32 15.23 1.65 5.62
C VAL A 32 14.74 2.27 4.31
N PRO A 33 15.63 2.82 3.46
CA PRO A 33 15.23 3.38 2.18
C PRO A 33 14.39 2.38 1.37
N PRO A 34 13.29 2.82 0.74
CA PRO A 34 12.46 1.93 -0.06
C PRO A 34 13.24 1.33 -1.22
N ALA A 35 12.97 0.06 -1.51
CA ALA A 35 13.58 -0.65 -2.62
C ALA A 35 13.21 0.02 -3.96
N PRO A 36 14.11 -0.02 -4.97
CA PRO A 36 13.86 0.66 -6.25
C PRO A 36 12.54 0.28 -6.93
N ARG A 37 12.06 -0.95 -6.77
CA ARG A 37 10.76 -1.40 -7.33
C ARG A 37 9.58 -0.75 -6.62
N ILE A 38 9.67 -0.55 -5.31
CA ILE A 38 8.67 0.15 -4.51
C ILE A 38 8.66 1.64 -4.88
N VAL A 39 9.83 2.27 -5.03
CA VAL A 39 9.95 3.66 -5.49
C VAL A 39 9.29 3.84 -6.86
N ALA A 40 9.67 3.02 -7.85
CA ALA A 40 9.11 3.11 -9.19
C ALA A 40 7.58 2.90 -9.22
N TYR A 41 7.07 2.03 -8.35
CA TYR A 41 5.64 1.81 -8.20
C TYR A 41 4.92 3.03 -7.60
N VAL A 42 5.47 3.63 -6.55
CA VAL A 42 4.92 4.85 -5.92
C VAL A 42 4.96 6.02 -6.91
N GLU A 43 6.06 6.21 -7.63
CA GLU A 43 6.17 7.26 -8.66
C GLU A 43 5.11 7.12 -9.76
N ALA A 44 4.85 5.89 -10.22
CA ALA A 44 3.82 5.61 -11.21
C ALA A 44 2.40 5.89 -10.68
N LEU A 45 2.13 5.62 -9.39
CA LEU A 45 0.88 5.99 -8.73
C LEU A 45 0.72 7.50 -8.63
N VAL A 46 1.74 8.20 -8.13
CA VAL A 46 1.72 9.64 -7.91
C VAL A 46 1.62 10.43 -9.23
N THR A 47 2.21 9.89 -10.30
CA THR A 47 2.06 10.45 -11.66
C THR A 47 0.59 10.50 -12.10
N ARG A 48 -0.22 9.51 -11.72
CA ARG A 48 -1.65 9.46 -12.02
C ARG A 48 -2.51 10.18 -10.98
N TYR A 49 -2.15 10.03 -9.71
CA TYR A 49 -2.85 10.58 -8.55
C TYR A 49 -1.86 11.41 -7.72
N PRO A 50 -1.71 12.70 -8.03
CA PRO A 50 -0.74 13.55 -7.34
C PRO A 50 -0.94 13.52 -5.83
N ASP A 51 0.17 13.41 -5.09
CA ASP A 51 0.21 13.39 -3.63
C ASP A 51 0.63 14.73 -3.01
N ASP A 52 0.46 15.81 -3.77
CA ASP A 52 0.59 17.17 -3.26
C ASP A 52 -0.34 17.35 -2.04
N VAL A 53 0.26 17.62 -0.88
CA VAL A 53 -0.42 17.70 0.43
C VAL A 53 -1.61 18.65 0.40
N ASP A 54 -1.55 19.72 -0.39
CA ASP A 54 -2.63 20.73 -0.46
C ASP A 54 -3.79 20.33 -1.39
N ARG A 55 -3.59 19.30 -2.22
CA ARG A 55 -4.51 18.93 -3.32
C ARG A 55 -4.89 17.45 -3.35
N SER A 56 -4.22 16.62 -2.57
CA SER A 56 -4.46 15.18 -2.53
C SER A 56 -5.82 14.87 -1.91
N VAL A 57 -6.80 14.57 -2.76
CA VAL A 57 -8.10 14.02 -2.36
C VAL A 57 -8.10 12.49 -2.33
N VAL A 58 -7.00 11.86 -2.78
CA VAL A 58 -6.86 10.41 -2.92
C VAL A 58 -6.15 9.82 -1.71
N TRP A 59 -4.99 10.36 -1.36
CA TRP A 59 -4.14 9.83 -0.30
C TRP A 59 -4.53 10.43 1.05
N ALA A 60 -4.69 9.57 2.06
CA ALA A 60 -4.99 9.98 3.43
C ALA A 60 -3.74 10.41 4.20
N SER A 61 -2.56 9.98 3.76
CA SER A 61 -1.25 10.35 4.32
C SER A 61 -0.28 10.65 3.16
N PRO A 62 -0.32 11.86 2.59
CA PRO A 62 0.68 12.32 1.65
C PRO A 62 1.93 12.87 2.37
N PRO A 63 3.14 12.75 1.78
CA PRO A 63 3.43 12.13 0.49
C PRO A 63 3.44 10.59 0.60
N VAL A 64 3.04 9.91 -0.48
CA VAL A 64 2.82 8.45 -0.47
C VAL A 64 4.12 7.68 -0.22
N ILE A 65 5.26 8.27 -0.56
CA ILE A 65 6.57 7.66 -0.39
C ILE A 65 6.97 7.51 1.07
N ASP A 66 6.42 8.31 1.98
CA ASP A 66 6.71 8.22 3.42
C ASP A 66 6.06 6.98 4.06
N GLU A 67 5.07 6.40 3.40
CA GLU A 67 4.44 5.13 3.78
C GLU A 67 5.15 3.90 3.18
N ALA A 68 6.36 4.10 2.64
CA ALA A 68 7.20 3.05 2.09
C ALA A 68 8.51 2.92 2.90
N SER A 69 8.93 1.69 3.14
CA SER A 69 10.19 1.40 3.83
C SER A 69 10.68 0.01 3.43
N GLY A 70 11.98 -0.10 3.12
CA GLY A 70 12.58 -1.33 2.66
C GLY A 70 11.79 -1.97 1.50
N LEU A 71 11.24 -3.16 1.74
CA LEU A 71 10.52 -3.92 0.71
C LEU A 71 9.01 -3.67 0.70
N ILE A 72 8.45 -2.86 1.59
CA ILE A 72 7.00 -2.69 1.78
C ILE A 72 6.54 -1.25 1.54
N VAL A 73 5.31 -1.11 1.06
CA VAL A 73 4.55 0.15 1.06
C VAL A 73 3.11 -0.08 1.56
N HIS A 74 2.65 0.78 2.46
CA HIS A 74 1.28 0.76 2.99
C HIS A 74 0.46 1.94 2.45
N LEU A 75 -0.39 1.69 1.44
CA LEU A 75 -1.18 2.77 0.87
C LEU A 75 -2.37 3.15 1.76
N LEU A 76 -2.33 4.38 2.26
CA LEU A 76 -3.43 5.00 2.99
C LEU A 76 -4.26 5.86 2.03
N MET A 77 -5.49 5.44 1.75
CA MET A 77 -6.40 6.12 0.82
C MET A 77 -7.62 6.70 1.53
N SER A 78 -8.12 7.82 1.02
CA SER A 78 -9.42 8.37 1.40
C SER A 78 -10.54 7.39 1.02
N TYR A 79 -11.49 7.18 1.93
CA TYR A 79 -12.58 6.19 1.75
C TYR A 79 -13.36 6.36 0.44
N SER A 80 -13.61 7.61 0.01
CA SER A 80 -14.33 7.94 -1.23
C SER A 80 -13.59 7.52 -2.51
N LYS A 81 -12.28 7.31 -2.43
CA LYS A 81 -11.40 6.95 -3.54
C LYS A 81 -10.81 5.55 -3.42
N ALA A 82 -10.94 4.92 -2.27
CA ALA A 82 -10.35 3.60 -1.99
C ALA A 82 -10.76 2.54 -3.01
N GLU A 83 -12.03 2.46 -3.44
CA GLU A 83 -12.48 1.46 -4.41
C GLU A 83 -11.84 1.65 -5.80
N GLU A 84 -11.95 2.87 -6.35
CA GLU A 84 -11.38 3.25 -7.66
C GLU A 84 -9.86 3.07 -7.70
N VAL A 85 -9.18 3.56 -6.65
CA VAL A 85 -7.72 3.64 -6.62
C VAL A 85 -7.10 2.29 -6.24
N SER A 86 -7.75 1.48 -5.39
CA SER A 86 -7.25 0.15 -5.05
C SER A 86 -7.23 -0.79 -6.25
N GLU A 87 -8.24 -0.73 -7.13
CA GLU A 87 -8.26 -1.56 -8.35
C GLU A 87 -7.08 -1.22 -9.26
N TYR A 88 -6.84 0.08 -9.50
CA TYR A 88 -5.70 0.53 -10.28
C TYR A 88 -4.36 0.19 -9.62
N ALA A 89 -4.22 0.42 -8.31
CA ALA A 89 -3.04 0.07 -7.54
C ALA A 89 -2.72 -1.43 -7.62
N ALA A 90 -3.74 -2.28 -7.49
CA ALA A 90 -3.59 -3.72 -7.62
C ALA A 90 -3.16 -4.13 -9.04
N ALA A 91 -3.73 -3.52 -10.09
CA ALA A 91 -3.30 -3.77 -11.47
C ALA A 91 -1.83 -3.38 -11.67
N LEU A 92 -1.46 -2.15 -11.30
CA LEU A 92 -0.11 -1.62 -11.43
C LEU A 92 0.92 -2.43 -10.63
N SER A 93 0.55 -2.94 -9.45
CA SER A 93 1.45 -3.78 -8.65
C SER A 93 1.85 -5.05 -9.41
N ARG A 94 0.94 -5.64 -10.18
CA ARG A 94 1.22 -6.84 -10.99
C ARG A 94 2.17 -6.52 -12.14
N GLU A 95 2.03 -5.35 -12.75
CA GLU A 95 2.95 -4.87 -13.80
C GLU A 95 4.36 -4.63 -13.27
N HIS A 96 4.46 -4.11 -12.04
CA HIS A 96 5.72 -3.92 -11.33
C HIS A 96 6.23 -5.20 -10.64
N GLY A 97 5.54 -6.33 -10.79
CA GLY A 97 5.87 -7.62 -10.16
C GLY A 97 5.90 -7.60 -8.64
N LEU A 98 5.10 -6.73 -8.03
CA LEU A 98 4.92 -6.62 -6.59
C LEU A 98 3.78 -7.51 -6.12
N VAL A 99 3.81 -7.88 -4.84
CA VAL A 99 2.71 -8.60 -4.21
C VAL A 99 1.72 -7.61 -3.61
N CYS A 100 0.47 -7.72 -4.05
CA CYS A 100 -0.65 -6.96 -3.51
C CYS A 100 -1.50 -7.81 -2.58
N LEU A 101 -1.53 -7.43 -1.31
CA LEU A 101 -2.47 -7.94 -0.32
C LEU A 101 -3.58 -6.90 -0.13
N GLU A 102 -4.75 -7.18 -0.69
CA GLU A 102 -5.94 -6.37 -0.45
C GLU A 102 -6.52 -6.72 0.92
N ARG A 103 -6.31 -5.85 1.91
CA ARG A 103 -7.05 -5.92 3.17
C ARG A 103 -8.46 -5.40 2.93
N LYS A 104 -9.41 -6.30 2.68
CA LYS A 104 -10.83 -5.94 2.70
C LYS A 104 -11.22 -5.56 4.13
N VAL A 105 -11.51 -4.28 4.35
CA VAL A 105 -12.17 -3.85 5.60
C VAL A 105 -13.53 -4.55 5.65
N PRO A 106 -13.89 -5.24 6.75
CA PRO A 106 -15.20 -5.88 6.85
C PRO A 106 -16.28 -4.82 6.66
N ALA A 107 -17.20 -5.07 5.74
CA ALA A 107 -18.34 -4.19 5.50
C ALA A 107 -19.06 -3.97 6.83
N ILE A 108 -19.10 -2.73 7.31
CA ILE A 108 -19.90 -2.35 8.47
C ILE A 108 -21.35 -2.51 8.04
N ARG A 109 -21.98 -3.65 8.36
CA ARG A 109 -23.42 -3.83 8.20
C ARG A 109 -24.09 -2.78 9.09
N ARG A 110 -24.70 -1.75 8.48
CA ARG A 110 -25.63 -0.89 9.20
C ARG A 110 -26.78 -1.78 9.71
N PRO A 111 -27.15 -1.73 11.00
CA PRO A 111 -28.33 -2.43 11.47
C PRO A 111 -29.55 -1.87 10.73
N ALA A 112 -30.39 -2.77 10.21
CA ALA A 112 -31.67 -2.39 9.62
C ALA A 112 -32.51 -1.65 10.67
N ARG A 113 -33.06 -0.49 10.29
CA ARG A 113 -34.06 0.24 11.07
C ARG A 113 -35.40 -0.47 11.05
#